data_AF-A0A498LJ27-F1
#
_entry.id   AF-A0A498LJ27-F1
#
_cell.length_a   1.000
_cell.length_b   1.000
_cell.length_c   1.000
_cell.angle_alpha   90.00
_cell.angle_beta   90.00
_cell.angle_gamma   90.00
#
_symmetry.space_group_name_H-M   'P 1'
#
loop_
_entity.id
_entity.type
_entity.pdbx_description
1 polymer ?
#
loop_
_entity_poly.entity_id
_entity_poly.type
_entity_poly.pdbx_seq_one_letter_code
_entity_poly.pdbx_strand_id
1 'polypeptide(L)'
;MAELSGRFHELQDVMSSPTSGAPLSLPQCEPEPHANNPWGTAVWDAGASFCTDFEEFRAEMTKLFDRSVKGDEAASKLARLRQGSCSVTEYAILFKTLAASCDWKEGALRAMFREGLNFDIQDEIATHDLSQDLEGLINLATRVESRLR
;
A
#
# COMPACT_ATOMS: atom_id res chain seq x y z
N MET A 1 -23.80 2.96 -24.84
CA MET A 1 -22.60 2.44 -25.56
C MET A 1 -21.94 3.47 -26.48
N ALA A 2 -22.55 4.61 -26.82
CA ALA A 2 -21.95 5.59 -27.74
C ALA A 2 -21.10 6.71 -27.07
N GLU A 3 -21.30 7.01 -25.78
CA GLU A 3 -20.63 8.14 -25.12
C GLU A 3 -19.20 7.84 -24.62
N LEU A 4 -18.81 6.57 -24.49
CA LEU A 4 -17.45 6.20 -24.04
C LEU A 4 -16.41 6.22 -25.17
N SER A 5 -16.85 6.15 -26.43
CA SER A 5 -15.95 6.19 -27.60
C SER A 5 -15.42 7.60 -27.89
N GLY A 6 -16.19 8.65 -27.57
CA GLY A 6 -15.78 10.03 -27.84
C GLY A 6 -14.65 10.51 -26.93
N ARG A 7 -14.72 10.15 -25.64
CA ARG A 7 -13.68 10.49 -24.64
C ARG A 7 -12.32 9.84 -24.90
N PHE A 8 -12.29 8.72 -25.60
CA PHE A 8 -11.04 8.05 -25.98
C PHE A 8 -10.31 8.82 -27.09
N HIS A 9 -11.05 9.41 -28.03
CA HIS A 9 -10.47 10.18 -29.13
C HIS A 9 -9.99 11.57 -28.68
N GLU A 10 -10.67 12.20 -27.71
CA GLU A 10 -10.23 13.47 -27.11
C GLU A 10 -8.87 13.36 -26.40
N LEU A 11 -8.61 12.24 -25.72
CA LEU A 11 -7.31 11.96 -25.10
C LEU A 11 -6.20 11.71 -26.13
N GLN A 12 -6.56 11.24 -27.33
CA GLN A 12 -5.64 10.98 -28.43
C GLN A 12 -5.15 12.28 -29.09
N ASP A 13 -5.97 13.33 -29.09
CA ASP A 13 -5.65 14.64 -29.67
C ASP A 13 -4.72 15.46 -28.76
N VAL A 14 -4.95 15.42 -27.44
CA VAL A 14 -4.10 16.09 -26.43
C VAL A 14 -2.65 15.59 -26.45
N MET A 15 -2.43 14.31 -26.79
CA MET A 15 -1.09 13.72 -26.86
C MET A 15 -0.38 13.94 -28.21
N SER A 16 -1.04 14.53 -29.21
CA SER A 16 -0.53 14.62 -30.59
C SER A 16 0.06 16.00 -30.97
N SER A 17 0.15 16.96 -30.03
CA SER A 17 0.70 18.30 -30.32
C SER A 17 2.24 18.31 -30.27
N PRO A 18 2.95 18.70 -31.36
CA PRO A 18 4.40 18.75 -31.38
C PRO A 18 4.91 20.16 -31.06
N THR A 19 5.49 20.38 -29.88
CA THR A 19 6.29 21.59 -29.64
C THR A 19 7.73 21.34 -30.07
N SER A 20 8.11 22.08 -31.11
CA SER A 20 9.33 22.01 -31.90
C SER A 20 10.63 22.36 -31.15
N GLY A 21 11.66 21.50 -31.31
CA GLY A 21 12.98 21.92 -31.83
C GLY A 21 14.16 22.19 -30.87
N ALA A 22 15.28 21.50 -31.17
CA ALA A 22 16.71 21.85 -30.95
C ALA A 22 17.45 21.22 -29.71
N PRO A 23 18.80 21.09 -29.73
CA PRO A 23 19.47 19.79 -29.66
C PRO A 23 20.34 19.53 -28.41
N LEU A 24 20.65 18.24 -28.26
CA LEU A 24 21.50 17.54 -27.28
C LEU A 24 22.58 18.35 -26.54
N SER A 25 22.44 18.42 -25.22
CA SER A 25 23.54 18.48 -24.25
C SER A 25 23.08 17.80 -22.94
N LEU A 26 23.64 16.63 -22.64
CA LEU A 26 23.71 16.12 -21.25
C LEU A 26 24.96 16.76 -20.61
N PRO A 27 25.05 16.94 -19.27
CA PRO A 27 24.31 16.22 -18.23
C PRO A 27 23.80 17.13 -17.07
N GLN A 28 22.72 16.73 -16.39
CA GLN A 28 22.63 16.80 -14.92
C GLN A 28 21.31 16.22 -14.40
N CYS A 29 21.42 15.54 -13.25
CA CYS A 29 20.33 15.06 -12.42
C CYS A 29 19.63 16.27 -11.77
N GLU A 30 18.45 16.63 -12.25
CA GLU A 30 17.48 17.44 -11.49
C GLU A 30 16.16 16.64 -11.39
N PRO A 31 15.61 16.42 -10.19
CA PRO A 31 14.28 15.85 -10.03
C PRO A 31 13.25 16.99 -10.06
N GLU A 32 12.55 17.16 -11.17
CA GLU A 32 11.47 18.16 -11.34
C GLU A 32 10.19 17.49 -11.90
N PRO A 33 8.99 18.08 -11.70
CA PRO A 33 7.90 17.44 -10.99
C PRO A 33 6.68 17.32 -11.88
N HIS A 34 6.47 16.16 -12.48
CA HIS A 34 5.16 15.71 -12.95
C HIS A 34 5.35 14.27 -13.41
N ALA A 35 4.61 13.37 -12.79
CA ALA A 35 4.60 11.95 -13.08
C ALA A 35 4.18 11.71 -14.55
N ASN A 36 5.14 11.70 -15.47
CA ASN A 36 4.93 11.14 -16.79
C ASN A 36 5.39 9.69 -16.71
N ASN A 37 4.44 8.76 -16.58
CA ASN A 37 4.68 7.33 -16.39
C ASN A 37 5.44 6.78 -17.62
N PRO A 38 6.78 6.70 -17.58
CA PRO A 38 7.59 6.52 -18.80
C PRO A 38 7.38 5.13 -19.40
N TRP A 39 6.92 4.20 -18.57
CA TRP A 39 6.49 2.87 -18.97
C TRP A 39 5.26 2.91 -19.90
N GLY A 40 4.28 3.77 -19.61
CA GLY A 40 3.02 3.82 -20.37
C GLY A 40 3.25 4.23 -21.83
N THR A 41 4.09 5.25 -22.03
CA THR A 41 4.48 5.71 -23.37
C THR A 41 5.38 4.70 -24.09
N ALA A 42 6.33 4.09 -23.39
CA ALA A 42 7.25 3.10 -23.99
C ALA A 42 6.54 1.83 -24.46
N VAL A 43 5.54 1.34 -23.73
CA VAL A 43 4.74 0.17 -24.12
C VAL A 43 3.86 0.46 -25.33
N TRP A 44 3.33 1.69 -25.41
CA TRP A 44 2.51 2.14 -26.52
C TRP A 44 3.35 2.26 -27.81
N ASP A 45 4.53 2.87 -27.73
CA ASP A 45 5.45 3.02 -28.88
C ASP A 45 6.04 1.69 -29.35
N ALA A 46 6.18 0.72 -28.44
CA ALA A 46 6.64 -0.63 -28.77
C ALA A 46 5.58 -1.48 -29.52
N GLY A 47 4.35 -0.99 -29.70
CA GLY A 47 3.29 -1.69 -30.43
C GLY A 47 2.93 -3.03 -29.77
N ALA A 48 2.94 -3.08 -28.44
CA ALA A 48 2.71 -4.32 -27.71
C ALA A 48 1.32 -4.91 -28.04
N SER A 49 1.28 -6.21 -28.34
CA SER A 49 0.09 -6.89 -28.87
C SER A 49 -1.14 -6.81 -27.97
N PHE A 50 -0.93 -6.68 -26.65
CA PHE A 50 -2.00 -6.56 -25.66
C PHE A 50 -2.71 -5.20 -25.65
N CYS A 51 -2.24 -4.18 -26.39
CA CYS A 51 -2.95 -2.90 -26.55
C CYS A 51 -4.10 -2.96 -27.55
N THR A 52 -4.38 -4.15 -28.13
CA THR A 52 -5.44 -4.35 -29.13
C THR A 52 -6.69 -5.01 -28.57
N ASP A 53 -6.59 -5.67 -27.41
CA ASP A 53 -7.71 -6.28 -26.68
C ASP A 53 -7.82 -5.68 -25.27
N PHE A 54 -9.04 -5.30 -24.88
CA PHE A 54 -9.28 -4.62 -23.62
C PHE A 54 -9.02 -5.53 -22.41
N GLU A 55 -9.31 -6.83 -22.49
CA GLU A 55 -9.10 -7.75 -21.38
C GLU A 55 -7.61 -8.09 -21.22
N GLU A 56 -6.85 -8.23 -22.31
CA GLU A 56 -5.39 -8.38 -22.24
C GLU A 56 -4.70 -7.11 -21.72
N PHE A 57 -5.10 -5.93 -22.22
CA PHE A 57 -4.60 -4.65 -21.69
C PHE A 57 -4.92 -4.50 -20.21
N ARG A 58 -6.17 -4.79 -19.81
CA ARG A 58 -6.60 -4.76 -18.41
C ARG A 58 -5.82 -5.75 -17.56
N ALA A 59 -5.54 -6.95 -18.06
CA ALA A 59 -4.77 -7.95 -17.33
C ALA A 59 -3.31 -7.52 -17.13
N GLU A 60 -2.66 -6.93 -18.13
CA GLU A 60 -1.28 -6.42 -18.00
C GLU A 60 -1.21 -5.14 -17.15
N MET A 61 -2.17 -4.23 -17.30
CA MET A 61 -2.33 -3.08 -16.41
C MET A 61 -2.57 -3.54 -14.97
N THR A 62 -3.40 -4.56 -14.77
CA THR A 62 -3.59 -5.19 -13.46
C THR A 62 -2.25 -5.75 -13.02
N LYS A 63 -1.54 -6.61 -13.74
CA LYS A 63 -0.21 -7.09 -13.27
C LYS A 63 0.81 -5.98 -12.95
N LEU A 64 0.76 -4.85 -13.66
CA LEU A 64 1.69 -3.75 -13.46
C LEU A 64 1.35 -2.87 -12.25
N PHE A 65 0.05 -2.61 -12.01
CA PHE A 65 -0.48 -1.78 -10.93
C PHE A 65 -0.96 -2.58 -9.70
N ASP A 66 -1.31 -3.86 -9.90
CA ASP A 66 -1.54 -4.96 -8.94
C ASP A 66 -0.21 -5.64 -8.59
N ARG A 67 0.93 -4.97 -8.85
CA ARG A 67 2.10 -5.08 -7.96
C ARG A 67 1.81 -4.54 -6.56
N SER A 68 0.56 -4.16 -6.27
CA SER A 68 -0.13 -4.40 -5.00
C SER A 68 -0.27 -5.93 -4.78
N VAL A 69 0.66 -6.64 -4.14
CA VAL A 69 1.09 -6.29 -2.79
C VAL A 69 -0.14 -6.15 -1.85
N LYS A 70 -1.31 -6.74 -2.19
CA LYS A 70 -2.50 -6.73 -1.32
C LYS A 70 -2.31 -7.50 -0.01
N GLY A 71 -1.47 -8.53 0.00
CA GLY A 71 -0.99 -9.17 1.24
C GLY A 71 0.35 -8.62 1.71
N ASP A 72 1.30 -8.39 0.79
CA ASP A 72 2.68 -8.01 1.14
C ASP A 72 2.84 -6.54 1.60
N GLU A 73 2.02 -5.59 1.14
CA GLU A 73 2.01 -4.21 1.67
C GLU A 73 1.39 -4.23 3.03
N ALA A 74 0.25 -4.91 3.14
CA ALA A 74 -0.48 -4.99 4.38
C ALA A 74 0.41 -5.61 5.45
N ALA A 75 1.07 -6.73 5.12
CA ALA A 75 2.10 -7.35 5.95
C ALA A 75 3.29 -6.43 6.24
N SER A 76 3.83 -5.71 5.25
CA SER A 76 4.95 -4.78 5.47
C SER A 76 4.58 -3.58 6.34
N LYS A 77 3.37 -3.03 6.15
CA LYS A 77 2.81 -1.94 6.96
C LYS A 77 2.53 -2.43 8.37
N LEU A 78 1.94 -3.62 8.52
CA LEU A 78 1.70 -4.28 9.79
C LEU A 78 3.02 -4.54 10.54
N ALA A 79 4.07 -4.97 9.83
CA ALA A 79 5.40 -5.20 10.39
C ALA A 79 6.02 -3.95 11.03
N ARG A 80 5.79 -2.80 10.39
CA ARG A 80 6.31 -1.50 10.82
C ARG A 80 5.37 -0.74 11.73
N LEU A 81 4.14 -1.22 11.94
CA LEU A 81 3.15 -0.55 12.76
C LEU A 81 3.60 -0.54 14.22
N ARG A 82 3.58 0.64 14.84
CA ARG A 82 3.89 0.86 16.26
C ARG A 82 2.77 1.69 16.88
N GLN A 83 2.49 1.47 18.16
CA GLN A 83 1.49 2.21 18.93
C GLN A 83 1.87 3.70 19.01
N GLY A 84 3.12 4.00 19.37
CA GLY A 84 3.62 5.37 19.42
C GLY A 84 2.82 6.23 20.41
N SER A 85 2.29 7.36 19.94
CA SER A 85 1.47 8.26 20.76
C SER A 85 -0.03 7.93 20.77
N CYS A 86 -0.46 6.92 20.00
CA CYS A 86 -1.86 6.54 19.91
C CYS A 86 -2.26 5.66 21.11
N SER A 87 -3.56 5.65 21.42
CA SER A 87 -4.11 4.71 22.40
C SER A 87 -4.02 3.27 21.90
N VAL A 88 -4.01 2.28 22.81
CA VAL A 88 -4.03 0.85 22.44
C VAL A 88 -5.24 0.54 21.57
N THR A 89 -6.39 1.15 21.85
CA THR A 89 -7.62 0.95 21.07
C THR A 89 -7.48 1.43 19.63
N GLU A 90 -6.94 2.64 19.41
CA GLU A 90 -6.69 3.17 18.06
C GLU A 90 -5.66 2.32 17.31
N TYR A 91 -4.58 1.94 17.98
CA TYR A 91 -3.57 1.04 17.43
C TYR A 91 -4.19 -0.31 17.04
N ALA A 92 -5.04 -0.90 17.88
CA ALA A 92 -5.70 -2.17 17.61
C ALA A 92 -6.64 -2.12 16.41
N ILE A 93 -7.35 -1.00 16.19
CA ILE A 93 -8.21 -0.80 15.01
C ILE A 93 -7.36 -0.80 13.73
N LEU A 94 -6.27 -0.04 13.72
CA LEU A 94 -5.34 0.02 12.58
C LEU A 94 -4.70 -1.35 12.32
N PHE A 95 -4.26 -2.02 13.38
CA PHE A 95 -3.67 -3.36 13.33
C PHE A 95 -4.66 -4.36 12.71
N LYS A 96 -5.91 -4.41 13.19
CA LYS A 96 -6.94 -5.32 12.65
C LYS A 96 -7.28 -5.03 11.20
N THR A 97 -7.33 -3.77 10.82
CA THR A 97 -7.60 -3.35 9.43
C THR A 97 -6.52 -3.87 8.48
N LEU A 98 -5.25 -3.73 8.88
CA LEU A 98 -4.12 -4.27 8.12
C LEU A 98 -4.07 -5.80 8.17
N ALA A 99 -4.37 -6.39 9.33
CA ALA A 99 -4.39 -7.84 9.53
C ALA A 99 -5.44 -8.53 8.66
N ALA A 100 -6.62 -7.93 8.49
CA ALA A 100 -7.68 -8.44 7.62
C ALA A 100 -7.28 -8.48 6.14
N SER A 101 -6.30 -7.68 5.75
CA SER A 101 -5.77 -7.64 4.38
C SER A 101 -4.54 -8.54 4.20
N CYS A 102 -4.07 -9.23 5.23
CA CYS A 102 -2.87 -10.07 5.16
C CYS A 102 -3.15 -11.54 5.54
N ASP A 103 -2.43 -12.47 4.92
CA ASP A 103 -2.58 -13.91 5.18
C ASP A 103 -1.74 -14.41 6.37
N TRP A 104 -1.45 -13.53 7.35
CA TRP A 104 -0.65 -13.91 8.51
C TRP A 104 -1.43 -14.78 9.49
N LYS A 105 -0.77 -15.84 9.96
CA LYS A 105 -1.34 -16.72 11.00
C LYS A 105 -1.48 -15.94 12.31
N GLU A 106 -2.49 -16.30 13.10
CA GLU A 106 -2.80 -15.64 14.38
C GLU A 106 -1.62 -15.61 15.36
N GLY A 107 -0.77 -16.64 15.39
CA GLY A 107 0.46 -16.63 16.18
C GLY A 107 1.43 -15.51 15.79
N ALA A 108 1.57 -15.23 14.50
CA ALA A 108 2.39 -14.12 14.02
C ALA A 108 1.74 -12.77 14.34
N LEU A 109 0.42 -12.65 14.15
CA LEU A 109 -0.32 -11.43 14.51
C LEU A 109 -0.16 -11.07 15.98
N ARG A 110 -0.28 -12.05 16.89
CA ARG A 110 -0.08 -11.82 18.33
C ARG A 110 1.33 -11.35 18.67
N ALA A 111 2.34 -12.02 18.12
CA ALA A 111 3.74 -11.64 18.35
C ALA A 111 4.01 -10.20 17.88
N MET A 112 3.48 -9.85 16.70
CA MET A 112 3.66 -8.55 16.08
C MET A 112 2.88 -7.43 16.77
N PHE A 113 1.66 -7.73 17.24
CA PHE A 113 0.89 -6.81 18.06
C PHE A 113 1.67 -6.47 19.34
N ARG A 114 2.20 -7.48 20.03
CA ARG A 114 2.99 -7.27 21.26
C ARG A 114 4.23 -6.42 21.01
N GLU A 115 5.01 -6.77 19.98
CA GLU A 115 6.22 -6.02 19.61
C GLU A 115 5.91 -4.56 19.22
N GLY A 116 4.70 -4.31 18.73
CA GLY A 116 4.28 -2.98 18.31
C GLY A 116 3.77 -2.07 19.42
N LEU A 117 3.47 -2.59 20.61
CA LEU A 117 3.01 -1.80 21.76
C LEU A 117 4.14 -0.95 22.35
N ASN A 118 3.81 0.03 23.18
CA ASN A 118 4.82 0.80 23.91
C ASN A 118 5.46 -0.05 25.02
N PHE A 119 6.74 0.22 25.32
CA PHE A 119 7.54 -0.57 26.27
C PHE A 119 6.86 -0.73 27.64
N ASP A 120 6.30 0.33 28.19
CA ASP A 120 5.64 0.29 29.51
C ASP A 120 4.45 -0.70 29.53
N ILE A 121 3.72 -0.78 28.43
CA ILE A 121 2.60 -1.72 28.26
C ILE A 121 3.13 -3.14 28.02
N GLN A 122 4.20 -3.30 27.23
CA GLN A 122 4.83 -4.60 26.99
C GLN A 122 5.35 -5.23 28.28
N ASP A 123 6.01 -4.45 29.13
CA ASP A 123 6.58 -4.91 30.40
C ASP A 123 5.49 -5.42 31.36
N GLU A 124 4.40 -4.67 31.51
CA GLU A 124 3.28 -5.10 32.35
C GLU A 124 2.57 -6.34 31.76
N ILE A 125 2.38 -6.41 30.43
CA ILE A 125 1.79 -7.59 29.77
C ILE A 125 2.68 -8.83 29.93
N ALA A 126 4.01 -8.68 29.99
CA ALA A 126 4.92 -9.81 30.18
C ALA A 126 4.75 -10.50 31.55
N THR A 127 4.14 -9.83 32.52
CA THR A 127 3.82 -10.40 33.84
C THR A 127 2.50 -11.19 33.85
N HIS A 128 1.70 -11.10 32.78
CA HIS A 128 0.40 -11.74 32.66
C HIS A 128 0.44 -12.99 31.77
N ASP A 129 -0.46 -13.94 32.03
CA ASP A 129 -0.61 -15.13 31.20
C ASP A 129 -1.09 -14.74 29.80
N LEU A 130 -0.34 -15.13 28.77
CA LEU A 130 -0.57 -14.68 27.40
C LEU A 130 -1.86 -15.30 26.85
N SER A 131 -2.79 -14.43 26.43
CA SER A 131 -4.04 -14.82 25.78
C SER A 131 -3.77 -15.72 24.56
N GLN A 132 -4.59 -16.76 24.40
CA GLN A 132 -4.47 -17.68 23.27
C GLN A 132 -4.91 -17.04 21.95
N ASP A 133 -5.66 -15.93 22.04
CA ASP A 133 -6.26 -15.22 20.92
C ASP A 133 -5.84 -13.74 20.84
N LEU A 134 -5.95 -13.16 19.65
CA LEU A 134 -5.61 -11.75 19.42
C LEU A 134 -6.54 -10.78 20.18
N GLU A 135 -7.84 -11.08 20.26
CA GLU A 135 -8.82 -10.25 20.96
C GLU A 135 -8.56 -10.21 22.47
N GLY A 136 -8.28 -11.36 23.08
CA GLY A 136 -7.87 -11.43 24.48
C GLY A 136 -6.61 -10.61 24.75
N LEU A 137 -5.64 -10.61 23.83
CA LEU A 137 -4.41 -9.81 23.98
C LEU A 137 -4.69 -8.30 23.89
N ILE A 138 -5.57 -7.88 22.97
CA ILE A 138 -5.97 -6.47 22.84
C ILE A 138 -6.68 -5.99 24.11
N ASN A 139 -7.63 -6.76 24.62
CA ASN A 139 -8.36 -6.42 25.85
C ASN A 139 -7.43 -6.30 27.06
N LEU A 140 -6.43 -7.19 27.18
CA LEU A 140 -5.42 -7.12 28.21
C LEU A 140 -4.59 -5.84 28.08
N ALA A 141 -4.12 -5.51 26.88
CA ALA A 141 -3.33 -4.31 26.61
C ALA A 141 -4.11 -3.02 26.93
N THR A 142 -5.38 -2.93 26.55
CA THR A 142 -6.23 -1.77 26.87
C THR A 142 -6.43 -1.61 28.38
N ARG A 143 -6.59 -2.71 29.12
CA ARG A 143 -6.71 -2.70 30.59
C ARG A 143 -5.41 -2.22 31.24
N VAL A 144 -4.26 -2.66 30.73
CA VAL A 144 -2.94 -2.21 31.19
C VAL A 144 -2.74 -0.72 30.93
N GLU A 145 -3.01 -0.25 29.71
CA GLU A 145 -2.92 1.18 29.37
C GLU A 145 -3.77 2.04 30.32
N SER A 146 -4.98 1.59 30.64
CA SER A 146 -5.88 2.28 31.56
C SER A 146 -5.36 2.33 33.01
N ARG A 147 -4.46 1.42 33.40
CA ARG A 147 -3.83 1.40 34.73
C ARG A 147 -2.56 2.26 34.79
N LEU A 148 -1.88 2.43 33.66
CA LEU A 148 -0.65 3.23 33.55
C LEU A 148 -0.93 4.73 33.38
N ARG A 149 -2.16 5.08 32.99
CA ARG A 149 -2.64 6.46 32.85
C ARG A 149 -3.17 7.02 34.17
#